data_AF-A0A0K0PI87-F1
#
_entry.id   AF-A0A0K0PI87-F1
#
_cell.length_a   1.000
_cell.length_b   1.000
_cell.length_c   1.000
_cell.angle_alpha   90.00
_cell.angle_beta   90.00
_cell.angle_gamma   90.00
#
_symmetry.space_group_name_H-M   'P 1'
#
loop_
_entity.id
_entity.type
_entity.pdbx_description
1 polymer ?
#
loop_
_entity_poly.entity_id
_entity_poly.type
_entity_poly.pdbx_seq_one_letter_code
_entity_poly.pdbx_strand_id
1 'polypeptide(L)' 'VLRSYGCELLSDRSVRGTFRDGYDGRDFISFDLGSGRFVAADSAAEITRRLWEHEGTVAEGLTNYLKHICPDWIEKYVGY' A
#
# COMPACT_ATOMS: atom_id res chain seq x y z
N VAL A 1 -4.45 1.06 -16.83
CA VAL A 1 -3.98 1.29 -15.43
C VAL A 1 -4.66 0.29 -14.54
N LEU A 2 -3.92 -0.39 -13.68
CA LEU A 2 -4.43 -1.30 -12.66
C LEU A 2 -3.91 -0.83 -11.30
N ARG A 3 -4.84 -0.62 -10.37
CA ARG A 3 -4.54 -0.29 -8.99
C ARG A 3 -5.12 -1.36 -8.08
N SER A 4 -4.31 -1.90 -7.19
CA SER A 4 -4.74 -2.83 -6.15
C SER A 4 -4.22 -2.36 -4.80
N TYR A 5 -5.08 -2.35 -3.79
CA TYR A 5 -4.70 -2.07 -2.42
C TYR A 5 -5.58 -2.87 -1.48
N GLY A 6 -5.01 -3.29 -0.36
CA GLY A 6 -5.71 -4.11 0.61
C GLY A 6 -4.78 -4.59 1.71
N CYS A 7 -5.38 -5.23 2.70
CA CYS A 7 -4.70 -5.76 3.86
C CYS A 7 -5.11 -7.20 4.13
N GLU A 8 -4.25 -7.89 4.86
CA GLU A 8 -4.47 -9.20 5.44
C GLU A 8 -4.39 -9.05 6.96
N LEU A 9 -5.46 -9.42 7.65
CA LEU A 9 -5.44 -9.58 9.11
C LEU A 9 -4.99 -11.01 9.41
N LEU A 10 -3.91 -11.17 10.17
CA LEU A 10 -3.33 -12.48 10.51
C LEU A 10 -3.86 -12.99 11.84
N SER A 11 -3.67 -14.28 12.11
CA SER A 11 -4.17 -14.95 13.33
C SER A 11 -3.59 -14.39 14.63
N ASP A 12 -2.39 -13.81 14.58
CA ASP A 12 -1.74 -13.12 15.72
C ASP A 12 -2.19 -11.66 15.86
N ARG A 13 -3.23 -11.25 15.12
CA ARG A 13 -3.73 -9.86 14.98
C ARG A 13 -2.75 -8.88 14.36
N SER A 14 -1.65 -9.35 13.77
CA SER A 14 -0.81 -8.49 12.94
C SER A 14 -1.50 -8.20 11.60
N VAL A 15 -1.19 -7.03 11.02
CA VAL A 15 -1.77 -6.59 9.76
C VAL A 15 -0.67 -6.45 8.73
N ARG A 16 -0.83 -7.11 7.58
CA ARG A 16 -0.02 -6.87 6.38
C ARG A 16 -0.84 -6.03 5.42
N GLY A 17 -0.21 -5.05 4.77
CA GLY A 17 -0.91 -4.14 3.86
C GLY A 17 -0.08 -3.87 2.64
N THR A 18 -0.72 -3.84 1.48
CA THR A 18 -0.05 -3.56 0.20
C THR A 18 -0.84 -2.58 -0.63
N PHE A 19 -0.11 -1.78 -1.40
CA PHE A 19 -0.63 -0.98 -2.50
C PHE A 19 0.26 -1.20 -3.71
N ARG A 20 -0.33 -1.29 -4.91
CA ARG A 20 0.36 -1.44 -6.18
C ARG A 20 -0.39 -0.67 -7.26
N ASP A 21 0.35 0.10 -8.05
CA ASP A 21 -0.14 0.80 -9.22
C ASP A 21 0.71 0.37 -10.43
N GLY A 22 0.05 0.10 -11.55
CA GLY A 22 0.65 -0.47 -12.74
C GLY A 22 -0.03 -0.02 -14.03
N TYR A 23 0.74 -0.03 -15.12
CA TYR A 23 0.33 0.43 -16.45
C TYR A 23 0.64 -0.67 -17.47
N ASP A 24 -0.30 -0.93 -18.38
CA ASP A 24 -0.14 -1.91 -19.47
C ASP A 24 0.31 -3.31 -19.01
N GLY A 25 -0.21 -3.75 -17.85
CA GLY A 25 0.14 -5.05 -17.26
C GLY A 25 1.52 -5.12 -16.61
N ARG A 26 2.24 -4.00 -16.54
CA ARG A 26 3.54 -3.87 -15.86
C ARG A 26 3.41 -3.06 -14.57
N ASP A 27 4.27 -3.41 -13.62
CA ASP A 27 4.38 -2.64 -12.38
C ASP A 27 4.95 -1.27 -12.64
N PHE A 28 4.50 -0.31 -11.84
CA PHE A 28 5.06 1.02 -11.83
C PHE A 28 5.54 1.39 -10.43
N ILE A 29 4.67 1.37 -9.44
CA ILE A 29 5.06 1.66 -8.06
C ILE A 29 4.25 0.82 -7.07
N SER A 30 4.88 0.40 -5.99
CA SER A 30 4.22 -0.32 -4.89
C SER A 30 4.61 0.23 -3.52
N PHE A 31 3.78 -0.02 -2.52
CA PHE A 31 4.02 0.32 -1.13
C PHE A 31 3.69 -0.90 -0.27
N ASP A 32 4.60 -1.24 0.65
CA ASP A 32 4.41 -2.30 1.64
C ASP A 32 4.35 -1.69 3.04
N LEU A 33 3.28 -1.98 3.78
CA LEU A 33 3.05 -1.46 5.12
C LEU A 33 4.15 -1.86 6.11
N GLY A 34 4.72 -3.07 5.95
CA GLY A 34 5.78 -3.58 6.82
C GLY A 34 7.07 -2.76 6.73
N SER A 35 7.44 -2.35 5.51
CA SER A 35 8.58 -1.47 5.28
C SER A 35 8.25 0.02 5.47
N GLY A 36 7.01 0.43 5.25
CA GLY A 36 6.58 1.82 5.21
C GLY A 36 7.19 2.62 4.06
N ARG A 37 7.65 1.95 3.00
CA ARG A 37 8.39 2.57 1.88
C ARG A 37 7.79 2.21 0.54
N PHE A 38 8.04 3.08 -0.41
CA PHE A 38 7.69 2.84 -1.80
C PHE A 38 8.80 2.07 -2.52
N VAL A 39 8.41 1.21 -3.46
CA VAL A 39 9.31 0.51 -4.37
C VAL A 39 8.92 0.90 -5.79
N ALA A 40 9.86 1.52 -6.51
CA ALA A 40 9.71 1.86 -7.92
C ALA A 40 10.09 0.64 -8.77
N ALA A 41 9.29 0.36 -9.81
CA ALA A 41 9.55 -0.75 -10.72
C ALA A 41 10.56 -0.39 -11.83
N ASP A 42 10.68 0.89 -12.19
CA ASP A 42 11.59 1.38 -13.21
C ASP A 42 12.08 2.82 -12.92
N SER A 43 12.94 3.35 -13.81
CA SER A 43 13.51 4.70 -13.69
C SER A 43 12.48 5.83 -13.81
N ALA A 44 11.35 5.60 -14.47
CA ALA A 44 10.29 6.60 -14.55
C ALA A 44 9.53 6.68 -13.22
N ALA A 45 9.24 5.52 -12.60
CA ALA A 45 8.62 5.43 -11.29
C ALA A 45 9.48 5.99 -10.15
N GLU A 46 10.80 6.01 -10.30
CA GLU A 46 11.73 6.63 -9.33
C GLU A 46 11.43 8.12 -9.08
N ILE A 47 10.96 8.84 -10.10
CA ILE A 47 10.58 10.26 -9.96
C ILE A 47 9.39 10.38 -9.02
N THR A 48 8.36 9.56 -9.25
CA THR A 48 7.17 9.49 -8.38
C THR A 48 7.53 9.05 -6.97
N ARG A 49 8.40 8.03 -6.83
CA ARG A 49 8.86 7.55 -5.51
C ARG A 49 9.46 8.68 -4.69
N ARG A 50 10.42 9.41 -5.26
CA ARG A 50 11.10 10.51 -4.56
C ARG A 50 10.15 11.63 -4.18
N LEU A 51 9.21 11.98 -5.06
CA LEU A 51 8.20 12.99 -4.76
C LEU A 51 7.34 12.57 -3.57
N TRP A 52 6.79 11.35 -3.59
CA TRP A 52 5.92 10.85 -2.54
C TRP A 52 6.65 10.61 -1.22
N GLU A 53 7.91 10.15 -1.27
CA GLU A 53 8.76 10.02 -0.07
C GLU A 53 9.16 11.39 0.49
N HIS A 54 9.36 12.41 -0.35
CA HIS A 54 9.65 13.78 0.09
C HIS A 54 8.43 14.45 0.72
N GLU A 55 7.26 14.34 0.09
CA GLU A 55 6.03 14.94 0.60
C GLU A 55 5.48 14.21 1.83
N GLY A 56 5.67 12.88 1.92
CA GLY A 56 5.26 12.03 3.04
C GLY A 56 3.75 11.78 3.16
N THR A 57 2.91 12.72 2.72
CA THR A 57 1.45 12.68 2.83
C THR A 57 0.82 11.42 2.21
N VAL A 58 1.34 10.96 1.07
CA VAL A 58 0.86 9.74 0.42
C VAL A 58 1.19 8.50 1.26
N ALA A 59 2.41 8.43 1.82
CA ALA A 59 2.82 7.33 2.69
C ALA A 59 1.97 7.30 3.97
N GLU A 60 1.70 8.46 4.57
CA GLU A 60 0.84 8.59 5.76
C GLU A 60 -0.59 8.14 5.47
N GLY A 61 -1.17 8.58 4.34
CA GLY A 61 -2.51 8.19 3.93
C GLY A 61 -2.65 6.69 3.68
N LEU A 62 -1.68 6.09 2.97
CA LEU A 62 -1.64 4.64 2.74
C LEU A 62 -1.45 3.88 4.05
N THR A 63 -0.56 4.35 4.93
CA THR A 63 -0.32 3.74 6.24
C THR A 63 -1.60 3.75 7.08
N ASN A 64 -2.28 4.90 7.17
CA ASN A 64 -3.53 5.03 7.92
C ASN A 64 -4.61 4.09 7.39
N TYR A 65 -4.79 4.04 6.06
CA TYR A 65 -5.77 3.14 5.45
C TYR A 65 -5.44 1.67 5.68
N LEU A 66 -4.21 1.25 5.39
CA LEU A 66 -3.81 -0.15 5.45
C LEU A 66 -3.72 -0.68 6.87
N LYS A 67 -3.35 0.15 7.84
CA LYS A 67 -3.17 -0.23 9.24
C LYS A 67 -4.47 -0.20 10.06
N HIS A 68 -5.40 0.68 9.73
CA HIS A 68 -6.59 0.92 10.56
C HIS A 68 -7.88 0.65 9.79
N ILE A 69 -8.11 1.38 8.69
CA ILE A 69 -9.40 1.33 7.99
C ILE A 69 -9.64 -0.04 7.36
N CYS A 70 -8.63 -0.59 6.68
CA CYS A 70 -8.77 -1.88 6.02
C CYS A 70 -9.07 -3.04 6.99
N PRO A 71 -8.30 -3.26 8.08
CA PRO A 71 -8.62 -4.34 9.02
C PRO A 71 -9.97 -4.14 9.72
N ASP A 72 -10.36 -2.91 10.06
CA ASP A 72 -11.70 -2.62 10.62
C ASP A 72 -12.82 -3.11 9.68
N TRP A 73 -12.64 -2.97 8.37
CA TRP A 73 -13.60 -3.48 7.39
C TRP A 73 -13.61 -5.01 7.33
N ILE A 74 -12.45 -5.66 7.45
CA ILE A 74 -12.37 -7.14 7.49
C ILE A 74 -13.13 -7.66 8.73
N GLU A 75 -12.86 -7.11 9.92
CA GLU A 75 -13.54 -7.52 11.14
C GLU A 75 -15.05 -7.31 11.04
N LYS A 76 -15.49 -6.18 10.48
CA LYS A 76 -16.90 -5.83 10.35
C LYS A 76 -17.68 -6.72 9.38
N TYR A 77 -17.10 -7.04 8.22
CA TYR A 77 -17.84 -7.66 7.11
C TYR A 77 -17.49 -9.12 6.85
N VAL A 78 -16.29 -9.56 7.20
CA VAL A 78 -15.85 -10.95 7.01
C VAL A 78 -16.03 -11.77 8.29
N GLY A 79 -15.83 -11.14 9.46
CA GLY A 79 -15.77 -11.83 10.74
C GLY A 79 -14.46 -12.60 10.85
N TYR A 80 -13.51 -12.03 11.60
CA TYR A 80 -12.16 -12.57 11.77
C TYR A 80 -11.88 -12.85 13.24
#